data_AF-A0A9E5ZCL6-F1
#
_entry.id   AF-A0A9E5ZCL6-F1
#
_cell.length_a   1.000
_cell.length_b   1.000
_cell.length_c   1.000
_cell.angle_alpha   90.00
_cell.angle_beta   90.00
_cell.angle_gamma   90.00
#
_symmetry.space_group_name_H-M   'P 1'
#
loop_
_entity.id
_entity.type
_entity.pdbx_description
1 polymer ?
#
loop_
_entity_poly.entity_id
_entity_poly.type
_entity_poly.pdbx_seq_one_letter_code
_entity_poly.pdbx_strand_id
1 'polypeptide(L)'
;MNSKTTLMILSAYNAAVGLLLFFAAAVIAKQALPLASDEVLDIAAGNNQSLGVAYLGIGILTFFIRNAVGDIARNAQIGWGIAGSLILLNLVR
;
A
#
# COMPACT_ATOMS: atom_id res chain seq x y z
N MET A 1 -22.89 11.01 2.12
CA MET A 1 -21.52 11.34 1.68
C MET A 1 -21.39 10.94 0.21
N ASN A 2 -20.85 11.79 -0.68
CA ASN A 2 -20.76 11.44 -2.10
C ASN A 2 -19.54 10.53 -2.38
N SER A 3 -19.59 9.78 -3.48
CA SER A 3 -18.55 8.80 -3.87
C SER A 3 -17.16 9.41 -4.03
N LYS A 4 -17.06 10.66 -4.49
CA LYS A 4 -15.77 11.38 -4.62
C LYS A 4 -15.14 11.68 -3.27
N THR A 5 -15.94 12.03 -2.26
CA THR A 5 -15.48 12.25 -0.89
C THR A 5 -14.99 10.94 -0.26
N THR A 6 -15.74 9.85 -0.43
CA THR A 6 -15.33 8.52 0.06
C THR A 6 -14.01 8.07 -0.54
N LEU A 7 -13.84 8.18 -1.87
CA LEU A 7 -12.59 7.81 -2.54
C LEU A 7 -11.39 8.66 -2.08
N MET A 8 -11.61 9.93 -1.77
CA MET A 8 -10.55 10.81 -1.27
C MET A 8 -10.08 10.40 0.13
N ILE A 9 -11.01 10.04 1.01
CA ILE A 9 -10.68 9.54 2.36
C ILE A 9 -9.92 8.22 2.27
N LEU A 10 -10.38 7.29 1.44
CA LEU A 10 -9.71 5.99 1.23
C LEU A 10 -8.31 6.16 0.62
N SER A 11 -8.18 7.07 -0.35
CA SER A 11 -6.89 7.40 -0.96
C SER A 11 -5.89 7.94 0.07
N ALA A 12 -6.31 8.94 0.85
CA ALA A 12 -5.47 9.55 1.88
C ALA A 12 -5.11 8.55 2.98
N TYR A 13 -6.05 7.70 3.40
CA TYR A 13 -5.81 6.65 4.38
C TYR A 13 -4.76 5.64 3.88
N ASN A 14 -4.93 5.10 2.68
CA ASN A 14 -3.99 4.13 2.11
C ASN A 14 -2.59 4.74 1.90
N ALA A 15 -2.51 5.99 1.45
CA ALA A 15 -1.23 6.69 1.35
C ALA A 15 -0.57 6.88 2.72
N ALA A 16 -1.32 7.29 3.74
CA ALA A 16 -0.81 7.47 5.09
C ALA A 16 -0.33 6.15 5.72
N VAL A 17 -1.11 5.08 5.59
CA VAL A 17 -0.73 3.72 6.04
C VAL A 17 0.51 3.25 5.28
N GLY A 18 0.59 3.50 3.97
CA GLY A 18 1.75 3.17 3.16
C GLY A 18 3.03 3.85 3.64
N LEU A 19 2.97 5.16 3.89
CA LEU A 19 4.09 5.92 4.46
C LEU A 19 4.48 5.39 5.85
N LEU A 20 3.50 5.11 6.70
CA LEU A 20 3.75 4.65 8.07
C LEU A 20 4.41 3.26 8.08
N LEU A 21 3.91 2.33 7.27
CA LEU A 21 4.51 1.01 7.12
C LEU A 21 5.92 1.08 6.51
N PHE A 22 6.17 1.99 5.56
CA PHE A 22 7.47 2.13 4.91
C PHE A 22 8.53 2.75 5.83
N PHE A 23 8.22 3.87 6.49
CA PHE A 23 9.19 4.60 7.30
C PHE A 23 9.28 4.12 8.74
N ALA A 24 8.21 3.56 9.31
CA ALA A 24 8.20 3.03 10.68
C ALA A 24 8.28 1.50 10.75
N ALA A 25 8.58 0.82 9.63
CA ALA A 25 8.66 -0.65 9.52
C ALA A 25 9.37 -1.34 10.69
N ALA A 26 10.55 -0.85 11.06
CA ALA A 26 11.37 -1.44 12.12
C ALA A 26 10.75 -1.24 13.52
N VAL A 27 10.13 -0.08 13.76
CA VAL A 27 9.42 0.19 15.04
C VAL A 27 8.20 -0.71 15.15
N ILE A 28 7.44 -0.86 14.06
CA ILE A 28 6.26 -1.72 13.99
C ILE A 28 6.66 -3.19 14.20
N ALA A 29 7.73 -3.65 13.56
CA ALA A 29 8.26 -4.99 13.74
C ALA A 29 8.65 -5.25 15.22
N LYS A 30 9.37 -4.32 15.85
CA LYS A 30 9.76 -4.42 17.26
C LYS A 30 8.58 -4.39 18.23
N GLN A 31 7.55 -3.59 17.94
CA GLN A 31 6.34 -3.55 18.76
C GLN A 31 5.49 -4.82 18.62
N ALA A 32 5.43 -5.40 17.42
CA ALA A 32 4.69 -6.62 17.15
C ALA A 32 5.40 -7.88 17.67
N LEU A 33 6.73 -7.90 17.63
CA LEU A 33 7.57 -9.05 17.97
C LEU A 33 8.69 -8.68 18.97
N PRO A 34 8.36 -8.25 20.20
CA PRO A 34 9.33 -7.68 21.14
C PRO A 34 10.41 -8.65 21.65
N LEU A 35 10.22 -9.96 21.48
CA LEU A 35 11.15 -11.02 21.91
C LEU A 35 11.80 -11.76 20.74
N ALA A 36 11.57 -11.32 19.50
CA ALA A 36 12.16 -11.94 18.32
C ALA A 36 13.65 -11.58 18.20
N SER A 37 14.41 -12.43 17.51
CA SER A 37 15.80 -12.13 17.15
C SER A 37 15.87 -10.97 16.15
N ASP A 38 17.02 -10.31 16.09
CA ASP A 38 17.26 -9.20 15.14
C ASP A 38 17.01 -9.63 13.69
N GLU A 39 17.37 -10.87 13.32
CA GLU A 39 17.11 -11.42 11.98
C GLU A 39 15.62 -11.50 11.65
N VAL A 40 14.78 -11.94 12.59
CA VAL A 40 13.33 -12.01 12.41
C VAL A 40 12.72 -10.60 12.35
N LEU A 41 13.25 -9.67 13.14
CA LEU A 41 12.82 -8.28 13.12
C LEU A 41 13.16 -7.58 11.80
N ASP A 42 14.32 -7.86 11.21
CA ASP A 42 14.73 -7.32 9.91
C ASP A 42 13.86 -7.85 8.78
N ILE A 43 13.54 -9.15 8.77
CA ILE A 43 12.59 -9.75 7.81
C ILE A 43 11.21 -9.11 7.97
N ALA A 44 10.71 -8.97 9.20
CA ALA A 44 9.42 -8.35 9.47
C ALA A 44 9.39 -6.88 9.05
N ALA A 45 10.48 -6.13 9.25
CA ALA A 45 10.62 -4.76 8.77
C ALA A 45 10.62 -4.69 7.24
N GLY A 46 11.36 -5.57 6.56
CA GLY A 46 11.35 -5.66 5.09
C GLY A 46 9.98 -5.98 4.52
N ASN A 47 9.22 -6.86 5.18
CA ASN A 47 7.83 -7.16 4.84
C ASN A 47 6.92 -5.94 5.02
N ASN A 48 7.05 -5.23 6.14
CA ASN A 48 6.30 -3.99 6.39
C ASN A 48 6.64 -2.92 5.34
N GLN A 49 7.90 -2.77 4.94
CA GLN A 49 8.28 -1.84 3.86
C GLN A 49 7.63 -2.21 2.53
N SER A 50 7.68 -3.49 2.17
CA SER A 50 7.07 -3.99 0.93
C SER A 50 5.55 -3.76 0.90
N LEU A 51 4.87 -4.00 2.03
CA LEU A 51 3.45 -3.67 2.19
C LEU A 51 3.21 -2.15 2.14
N GLY A 52 4.10 -1.35 2.72
CA GLY A 52 4.04 0.10 2.69
C GLY A 52 4.01 0.65 1.26
N VAL A 53 4.86 0.13 0.37
CA VAL A 53 4.86 0.49 -1.05
C VAL A 53 3.52 0.16 -1.72
N ALA A 54 2.95 -1.02 -1.43
CA ALA A 54 1.68 -1.43 -2.00
C ALA A 54 0.52 -0.50 -1.57
N TYR A 55 0.43 -0.17 -0.28
CA TYR A 55 -0.57 0.77 0.24
C TYR A 55 -0.41 2.18 -0.34
N LEU A 56 0.84 2.65 -0.48
CA LEU A 56 1.13 3.93 -1.11
C LEU A 56 0.64 3.97 -2.56
N GLY A 57 0.91 2.90 -3.31
CA GLY A 57 0.44 2.73 -4.69
C GLY A 57 -1.09 2.76 -4.81
N ILE A 58 -1.79 2.04 -3.93
CA ILE A 58 -3.27 2.03 -3.88
C ILE A 58 -3.81 3.44 -3.56
N GLY A 59 -3.18 4.15 -2.63
CA GLY A 59 -3.57 5.51 -2.26
C GLY A 59 -3.45 6.49 -3.43
N ILE A 60 -2.30 6.50 -4.10
CA ILE A 60 -2.01 7.33 -5.28
C ILE A 60 -2.96 6.97 -6.43
N LEU A 61 -3.19 5.68 -6.67
CA LEU A 61 -4.11 5.21 -7.72
C LEU A 61 -5.55 5.69 -7.46
N THR A 62 -6.03 5.55 -6.22
CA THR A 62 -7.37 5.97 -5.83
C THR A 62 -7.55 7.48 -6.02
N PHE A 63 -6.49 8.26 -5.77
CA PHE A 63 -6.46 9.69 -6.07
C PHE A 63 -6.56 9.95 -7.58
N PHE A 64 -5.81 9.23 -8.40
CA PHE A 64 -5.87 9.37 -9.86
C PHE A 64 -7.23 9.00 -10.43
N ILE A 65 -7.86 7.91 -9.97
CA ILE A 65 -9.19 7.48 -10.41
C ILE A 65 -10.24 8.57 -10.14
N ARG A 66 -10.15 9.26 -9.00
CA ARG A 66 -11.06 10.35 -8.64
C ARG A 66 -10.93 11.56 -9.58
N ASN A 67 -9.72 11.84 -10.05
CA ASN A 67 -9.42 13.01 -10.88
C ASN A 67 -9.41 12.70 -12.39
N ALA A 68 -9.35 11.43 -12.77
CA ALA A 68 -9.40 10.98 -14.15
C ALA A 68 -10.86 10.88 -14.63
N VAL A 69 -11.09 11.27 -15.88
CA VAL A 69 -12.40 11.25 -16.54
C VAL A 69 -12.33 10.26 -17.69
N GLY A 70 -13.34 9.39 -17.83
CA GLY A 70 -13.46 8.46 -18.95
C GLY A 70 -12.41 7.33 -18.96
N ASP A 71 -11.94 6.95 -20.15
CA ASP A 71 -11.13 5.74 -20.38
C ASP A 71 -9.76 5.74 -19.70
N ILE A 72 -9.20 6.90 -19.38
CA ILE A 72 -7.90 7.04 -18.71
C ILE A 72 -7.96 6.47 -17.28
N ALA A 73 -9.05 6.74 -16.55
CA ALA A 73 -9.24 6.24 -15.19
C ALA A 73 -9.32 4.70 -15.18
N ARG A 74 -10.04 4.15 -16.16
CA ARG A 74 -10.22 2.71 -16.35
C ARG A 74 -8.91 2.03 -16.71
N ASN A 75 -8.13 2.59 -17.63
CA ASN A 75 -6.84 2.01 -18.02
C ASN A 75 -5.81 2.07 -16.88
N ALA A 76 -5.81 3.16 -16.09
CA ALA A 76 -4.97 3.26 -14.89
C ALA A 76 -5.34 2.21 -13.83
N GLN A 77 -6.64 1.96 -13.61
CA GLN A 77 -7.12 0.88 -12.74
C GLN A 77 -6.68 -0.50 -13.21
N ILE A 78 -6.82 -0.79 -14.51
CA ILE A 78 -6.43 -2.07 -15.10
C ILE A 78 -4.92 -2.29 -14.97
N GLY A 79 -4.12 -1.28 -15.33
CA GLY A 79 -2.65 -1.36 -15.22
C GLY A 79 -2.18 -1.62 -13.80
N TRP A 80 -2.81 -0.98 -12.81
CA TRP A 80 -2.50 -1.23 -11.40
C TRP A 80 -3.06 -2.56 -10.88
N GLY A 81 -4.24 -2.99 -11.32
CA GLY A 81 -4.76 -4.31 -11.00
C GLY A 81 -3.80 -5.41 -11.46
N ILE A 82 -3.23 -5.27 -12.67
CA ILE A 82 -2.21 -6.17 -13.21
C ILE A 82 -0.93 -6.09 -12.37
N ALA A 83 -0.39 -4.88 -12.12
CA ALA A 83 0.83 -4.71 -11.34
C ALA A 83 0.69 -5.26 -9.91
N GLY A 84 -0.42 -4.98 -9.23
CA GLY A 84 -0.74 -5.49 -7.90
C GLY A 84 -0.90 -7.01 -7.89
N SER A 85 -1.53 -7.60 -8.90
CA SER A 85 -1.66 -9.06 -9.04
C SER A 85 -0.30 -9.74 -9.23
N LEU A 86 0.60 -9.13 -10.00
CA LEU A 86 1.97 -9.64 -10.19
C LEU A 86 2.79 -9.56 -8.90
N ILE A 87 2.65 -8.48 -8.12
CA ILE A 87 3.30 -8.35 -6.81
C ILE A 87 2.80 -9.44 -5.86
N LEU A 88 1.47 -9.63 -5.77
CA LEU A 88 0.88 -10.68 -4.93
C LEU A 88 1.32 -12.08 -5.35
N LEU A 89 1.36 -12.37 -6.66
CA LEU A 89 1.86 -13.65 -7.17
C LEU A 89 3.33 -13.91 -6.84
N ASN A 90 4.16 -12.87 -6.76
CA ASN A 90 5.56 -13.00 -6.35
C ASN A 90 5.74 -13.11 -4.84
N LEU A 91 4.78 -12.65 -4.03
CA LEU A 91 4.82 -12.77 -2.57
C LEU A 91 4.35 -14.14 -2.04
N VAL A 92 3.59 -14.90 -2.85
CA VAL A 92 3.08 -16.24 -2.49
C VAL A 92 3.95 -17.37 -3.05
N ARG A 93 5.02 -17.03 -3.79
CA ARG A 93 6.05 -17.97 -4.26
C ARG A 93 7.25 -17.96 -3.33
#